data_AF-A0A1V6K4C0-F1
#
_entry.id   AF-A0A1V6K4C0-F1
#
_cell.length_a   1.000
_cell.length_b   1.000
_cell.length_c   1.000
_cell.angle_alpha   90.00
_cell.angle_beta   90.00
_cell.angle_gamma   90.00
#
_symmetry.space_group_name_H-M   'P 1'
#
loop_
_entity.id
_entity.type
_entity.pdbx_description
1 polymer ?
#
loop_
_entity_poly.entity_id
_entity_poly.type
_entity_poly.pdbx_seq_one_letter_code
_entity_poly.pdbx_strand_id
1 'polypeptide(L)'
;MSTSAGRQAFDSLPEAVRCGILEGDALRIYAARLSVVADGDGYAWAVDTLPRDGRPEEWERVTRRIGRIVLQEAKGIDQPTRQALKAIAAVTAEDQELYRIDAWVSMDDDGGSRWTVTVCVPLTAAAFPAVVKSSYRAKQRVLKVVCSL
;
A
#
# COMPACT_ATOMS: atom_id res chain seq x y z
N MET A 1 -3.69 11.57 20.84
CA MET A 1 -5.10 11.55 21.31
C MET A 1 -5.83 10.54 20.44
N SER A 2 -6.25 9.40 21.00
CA SER A 2 -7.12 8.46 20.27
C SER A 2 -8.42 9.19 19.96
N THR A 3 -8.69 9.45 18.68
CA THR A 3 -9.99 9.97 18.27
C THR A 3 -11.05 8.95 18.65
N SER A 4 -12.26 9.39 19.02
CA SER A 4 -13.38 8.49 19.30
C SER A 4 -13.57 7.44 18.20
N ALA A 5 -13.28 7.79 16.95
CA ALA A 5 -13.30 6.90 15.78
C ALA A 5 -12.26 5.77 15.82
N GLY A 6 -11.03 6.02 16.28
CA GLY A 6 -9.99 4.99 16.39
C GLY A 6 -10.33 3.93 17.43
N ARG A 7 -10.88 4.35 18.56
CA ARG A 7 -11.35 3.42 19.60
C ARG A 7 -12.57 2.62 19.15
N GLN A 8 -13.54 3.27 18.52
CA GLN A 8 -14.74 2.60 18.00
C GLN A 8 -14.40 1.58 16.90
N ALA A 9 -13.42 1.89 16.05
CA ALA A 9 -12.92 0.96 15.04
C ALA A 9 -12.22 -0.25 15.69
N PHE A 10 -11.36 -0.03 16.69
CA PHE A 10 -10.72 -1.11 17.44
C PHE A 10 -11.75 -2.00 18.13
N ASP A 11 -12.73 -1.40 18.81
CA ASP A 11 -13.78 -2.12 19.52
C ASP A 11 -14.68 -2.95 18.57
N SER A 12 -14.80 -2.55 17.30
CA SER A 12 -15.54 -3.30 16.27
C SER A 12 -14.82 -4.55 15.75
N LEU A 13 -13.52 -4.72 16.04
CA LEU A 13 -12.76 -5.88 15.59
C LEU A 13 -13.17 -7.15 16.36
N PRO A 14 -13.04 -8.34 15.74
CA PRO A 14 -13.17 -9.60 16.46
C PRO A 14 -12.26 -9.65 17.68
N GLU A 15 -12.73 -10.26 18.77
CA GLU A 15 -12.01 -10.28 20.05
C GLU A 15 -10.58 -10.81 19.93
N ALA A 16 -10.40 -11.93 19.21
CA ALA A 16 -9.08 -12.50 18.96
C ALA A 16 -8.10 -11.51 18.29
N VAL A 17 -8.61 -10.65 17.39
CA VAL A 17 -7.80 -9.62 16.72
C VAL A 17 -7.45 -8.50 17.68
N ARG A 18 -8.38 -8.07 18.54
CA ARG A 18 -8.10 -7.06 19.58
C ARG A 18 -7.05 -7.56 20.56
N CYS A 19 -7.20 -8.77 21.07
CA CYS A 19 -6.25 -9.38 21.99
C CYS A 19 -4.86 -9.50 21.35
N GLY A 20 -4.78 -10.02 20.12
CA GLY A 20 -3.51 -10.10 19.40
C GLY A 20 -2.82 -8.73 19.28
N ILE A 21 -3.55 -7.67 18.92
CA ILE A 21 -2.96 -6.31 18.82
C ILE A 21 -2.44 -5.81 20.18
N LEU A 22 -3.16 -6.07 21.27
CA LEU A 22 -2.72 -5.72 22.62
C LEU A 22 -1.50 -6.55 23.07
N GLU A 23 -1.37 -7.77 22.56
CA GLU A 23 -0.23 -8.66 22.76
C GLU A 23 0.95 -8.36 21.80
N GLY A 24 0.80 -7.34 20.93
CA GLY A 24 1.84 -6.86 20.03
C GLY A 24 1.73 -7.36 18.58
N ASP A 25 0.71 -8.14 18.24
CA ASP A 25 0.49 -8.58 16.86
C ASP A 25 0.18 -7.41 15.94
N ALA A 26 0.77 -7.46 14.75
CA ALA A 26 0.61 -6.41 13.76
C ALA A 26 -0.68 -6.62 12.97
N LEU A 27 -1.59 -5.64 13.03
CA LEU A 27 -2.78 -5.59 12.19
C LEU A 27 -2.49 -4.81 10.90
N ARG A 28 -2.79 -5.42 9.74
CA ARG A 28 -2.73 -4.71 8.45
C ARG A 28 -3.89 -3.74 8.31
N ILE A 29 -3.60 -2.43 8.31
CA ILE A 29 -4.61 -1.38 8.16
C ILE A 29 -4.75 -0.96 6.71
N TYR A 30 -3.64 -0.75 6.01
CA TYR A 30 -3.64 -0.27 4.63
C TYR A 30 -2.87 -1.22 3.72
N ALA A 31 -3.34 -1.36 2.48
CA ALA A 31 -2.56 -1.95 1.40
C ALA A 31 -2.85 -1.20 0.11
N ALA A 32 -1.80 -1.08 -0.72
CA ALA A 32 -1.89 -0.52 -2.06
C ALA A 32 -1.02 -1.35 -3.01
N ARG A 33 -1.64 -1.92 -4.04
CA ARG A 33 -0.99 -2.69 -5.11
C ARG A 33 -0.89 -1.81 -6.34
N LEU A 34 0.32 -1.65 -6.88
CA LEU A 34 0.55 -1.01 -8.17
C LEU A 34 0.70 -2.07 -9.25
N SER A 35 -0.04 -1.92 -10.34
CA SER A 35 0.07 -2.79 -11.52
C SER A 35 0.14 -1.98 -12.81
N VAL A 36 0.73 -2.57 -13.85
CA VAL A 36 0.44 -2.20 -15.25
C VAL A 36 -0.73 -3.04 -15.71
N VAL A 37 -1.76 -2.38 -16.23
CA VAL A 37 -2.96 -3.05 -16.75
C VAL A 37 -3.18 -2.64 -18.19
N ALA A 38 -3.82 -3.51 -18.97
CA ALA A 38 -4.32 -3.15 -20.29
C ALA A 38 -5.43 -2.10 -20.14
N ASP A 39 -5.42 -1.08 -21.00
CA ASP A 39 -6.41 0.01 -21.00
C ASP A 39 -6.71 0.40 -22.44
N GLY A 40 -7.79 -0.18 -22.99
CA GLY A 40 -8.13 -0.07 -24.41
C GLY A 40 -7.00 -0.57 -25.30
N ASP A 41 -6.56 0.26 -26.25
CA ASP A 41 -5.43 -0.02 -27.15
C ASP A 41 -4.06 0.23 -26.51
N GLY A 42 -4.02 0.54 -25.20
CA GLY A 42 -2.84 0.95 -24.47
C GLY A 42 -2.68 0.27 -23.11
N TYR A 43 -1.91 0.94 -22.24
CA TYR A 43 -1.59 0.46 -20.90
C TYR A 43 -1.58 1.61 -19.91
N ALA A 44 -2.13 1.37 -18.73
CA ALA A 44 -2.24 2.33 -17.64
C ALA A 44 -1.63 1.79 -16.34
N TRP A 45 -1.40 2.71 -15.41
CA TRP A 45 -1.10 2.36 -14.03
C TRP A 45 -2.42 2.13 -13.29
N ALA A 46 -2.59 0.97 -12.67
CA ALA A 46 -3.66 0.72 -11.72
C ALA A 46 -3.12 0.73 -10.30
N VAL A 47 -3.88 1.34 -9.38
CA VAL A 47 -3.59 1.28 -7.94
C VAL A 47 -4.81 0.71 -7.24
N ASP A 48 -4.71 -0.55 -6.83
CA ASP A 48 -5.75 -1.21 -6.05
C ASP A 48 -5.46 -1.06 -4.57
N THR A 49 -6.46 -0.72 -3.77
CA THR A 49 -6.33 -0.64 -2.31
C THR A 49 -7.21 -1.67 -1.62
N LEU A 50 -6.98 -1.93 -0.32
CA LEU A 50 -7.87 -2.78 0.48
C LEU A 50 -9.35 -2.37 0.30
N PRO A 51 -10.29 -3.33 0.40
CA PRO A 51 -11.70 -3.08 0.17
C PRO A 51 -12.21 -1.88 0.96
N ARG A 52 -12.98 -1.07 0.24
CA ARG A 52 -13.48 0.24 0.67
C ARG A 52 -14.57 0.13 1.73
N ASP A 53 -15.38 -0.91 1.66
CA ASP A 53 -16.64 -1.00 2.39
C ASP A 53 -16.43 -1.17 3.90
N GLY A 54 -17.23 -0.43 4.68
CA GLY A 54 -17.21 -0.48 6.14
C GLY A 54 -16.08 0.29 6.82
N ARG A 55 -15.24 1.05 6.08
CA ARG A 55 -14.16 1.85 6.67
C ARG A 55 -14.62 3.28 7.04
N PRO A 56 -14.13 3.83 8.16
CA PRO A 56 -14.35 5.25 8.50
C PRO A 56 -13.82 6.20 7.41
N GLU A 57 -14.44 7.37 7.24
CA GLU A 57 -14.01 8.37 6.25
C GLU A 57 -12.53 8.78 6.40
N GLU A 58 -12.03 8.87 7.63
CA GLU A 58 -10.64 9.23 7.91
C GLU A 58 -9.68 8.20 7.28
N TRP A 59 -10.01 6.91 7.39
CA TRP A 59 -9.22 5.84 6.82
C TRP A 59 -9.31 5.83 5.30
N GLU A 60 -10.47 6.18 4.73
CA GLU A 60 -10.57 6.39 3.28
C GLU A 60 -9.67 7.55 2.81
N ARG A 61 -9.63 8.67 3.54
CA ARG A 61 -8.76 9.81 3.20
C ARG A 61 -7.29 9.42 3.20
N VAL A 62 -6.86 8.65 4.21
CA VAL A 62 -5.50 8.11 4.28
C VAL A 62 -5.23 7.14 3.13
N THR A 63 -6.15 6.22 2.85
CA THR A 63 -6.06 5.25 1.74
C THR A 63 -5.89 5.97 0.39
N ARG A 64 -6.69 7.00 0.12
CA ARG A 64 -6.54 7.83 -1.09
C ARG A 64 -5.21 8.58 -1.14
N ARG A 65 -4.68 9.02 0.02
CA ARG A 65 -3.36 9.66 0.10
C ARG A 65 -2.23 8.67 -0.22
N ILE A 66 -2.31 7.46 0.33
CA ILE A 66 -1.38 6.36 0.03
C ILE A 66 -1.43 6.02 -1.47
N GLY A 67 -2.62 5.83 -2.03
CA GLY A 67 -2.77 5.55 -3.46
C GLY A 67 -2.17 6.64 -4.37
N ARG A 68 -2.35 7.92 -4.01
CA ARG A 68 -1.70 9.04 -4.71
C ARG A 68 -0.18 9.00 -4.63
N ILE A 69 0.39 8.63 -3.47
CA ILE A 69 1.84 8.49 -3.31
C ILE A 69 2.36 7.42 -4.26
N VAL A 70 1.74 6.25 -4.25
CA VAL A 70 2.11 5.11 -5.11
C VAL A 70 2.07 5.51 -6.58
N LEU A 71 0.98 6.14 -7.03
CA LEU A 71 0.84 6.60 -8.41
C LEU A 71 1.87 7.69 -8.79
N GLN A 72 2.21 8.60 -7.87
CA GLN A 72 3.21 9.63 -8.10
C GLN A 72 4.61 9.03 -8.30
N GLU A 73 4.99 8.05 -7.47
CA GLU A 73 6.28 7.36 -7.62
C GLU A 73 6.31 6.55 -8.93
N ALA A 74 5.21 5.87 -9.28
CA ALA A 74 5.08 5.15 -10.55
C ALA A 74 5.26 6.07 -11.78
N LYS A 75 4.69 7.28 -11.73
CA LYS A 75 4.86 8.29 -12.79
C LYS A 75 6.31 8.80 -12.91
N GLY A 76 7.11 8.66 -11.86
CA GLY A 76 8.53 9.01 -11.83
C GLY A 76 9.47 7.96 -12.44
N ILE A 77 8.95 6.78 -12.83
CA ILE A 77 9.73 5.75 -13.54
C ILE A 77 10.13 6.27 -14.93
N ASP A 78 11.36 6.01 -15.36
CA ASP A 78 11.87 6.47 -16.64
C ASP A 78 11.09 5.87 -17.83
N GLN A 79 11.13 6.55 -18.98
CA GLN A 79 10.39 6.13 -20.16
C GLN A 79 10.82 4.76 -20.71
N PRO A 80 12.13 4.44 -20.82
CA PRO A 80 12.58 3.11 -21.24
C PRO A 80 11.99 1.97 -20.39
N THR A 81 12.07 2.08 -19.06
CA THR A 81 11.49 1.08 -18.15
C THR A 81 9.98 0.97 -18.34
N ARG A 82 9.27 2.09 -18.49
CA ARG A 82 7.82 2.08 -18.74
C ARG A 82 7.46 1.35 -20.02
N GLN A 83 8.21 1.54 -21.11
CA GLN A 83 7.94 0.84 -22.37
C GLN A 83 8.20 -0.66 -22.26
N ALA A 84 9.28 -1.07 -21.57
CA ALA A 84 9.55 -2.48 -21.33
C ALA A 84 8.45 -3.16 -20.50
N LEU A 85 7.97 -2.50 -19.43
CA LEU A 85 6.87 -3.03 -18.62
C LEU A 85 5.56 -3.17 -19.40
N LYS A 86 5.25 -2.21 -20.29
CA LYS A 86 4.10 -2.31 -21.20
C LYS A 86 4.23 -3.48 -22.17
N ALA A 87 5.42 -3.68 -22.74
CA ALA A 87 5.68 -4.81 -23.63
C ALA A 87 5.51 -6.16 -22.91
N ILE A 88 5.97 -6.27 -21.66
CA ILE A 88 5.77 -7.48 -20.86
C ILE A 88 4.28 -7.74 -20.63
N ALA A 89 3.52 -6.74 -20.17
CA ALA A 89 2.08 -6.88 -19.96
C ALA A 89 1.33 -7.28 -21.25
N ALA A 90 1.78 -6.79 -22.40
CA ALA A 90 1.25 -7.16 -23.70
C ALA A 90 1.49 -8.63 -24.05
N VAL A 91 2.68 -9.14 -23.78
CA VAL A 91 3.07 -10.52 -24.11
C VAL A 91 2.41 -11.52 -23.16
N THR A 92 2.27 -11.18 -21.88
CA THR A 92 1.67 -12.08 -20.88
C THR A 92 0.15 -12.06 -20.91
N ALA A 93 -0.48 -11.03 -21.50
CA ALA A 93 -1.92 -10.80 -21.45
C ALA A 93 -2.49 -10.78 -20.01
N GLU A 94 -1.63 -10.44 -19.04
CA GLU A 94 -1.94 -10.42 -17.62
C GLU A 94 -1.47 -9.10 -17.00
N ASP A 95 -2.26 -8.58 -16.05
CA ASP A 95 -1.88 -7.45 -15.22
C ASP A 95 -0.53 -7.71 -14.55
N GLN A 96 0.42 -6.80 -14.77
CA GLN A 96 1.75 -6.93 -14.19
C GLN A 96 1.83 -6.16 -12.89
N GLU A 97 1.72 -6.88 -11.77
CA GLU A 97 2.00 -6.32 -10.46
C GLU A 97 3.46 -5.86 -10.38
N LEU A 98 3.64 -4.58 -10.07
CA LEU A 98 4.97 -4.00 -9.91
C LEU A 98 5.46 -4.05 -8.48
N TYR A 99 4.58 -3.67 -7.55
CA TYR A 99 4.82 -3.81 -6.13
C TYR A 99 3.54 -3.63 -5.33
N ARG A 100 3.53 -4.20 -4.12
CA ARG A 100 2.51 -3.98 -3.11
C ARG A 100 3.13 -3.34 -1.88
N ILE A 101 2.48 -2.31 -1.36
CA ILE A 101 2.78 -1.71 -0.06
C ILE A 101 1.73 -2.16 0.92
N ASP A 102 2.15 -2.67 2.07
CA ASP A 102 1.29 -3.00 3.20
C ASP A 102 1.73 -2.13 4.40
N ALA A 103 0.78 -1.50 5.09
CA ALA A 103 1.02 -0.76 6.32
C ALA A 103 0.31 -1.45 7.49
N TRP A 104 1.08 -1.67 8.53
CA TRP A 104 0.72 -2.47 9.70
C TRP A 104 0.83 -1.60 10.94
N VAL A 105 -0.07 -1.81 11.89
CA VAL A 105 -0.03 -1.19 13.21
C VAL A 105 0.03 -2.28 14.28
N SER A 106 0.91 -2.10 15.26
CA SER A 106 0.95 -2.89 16.50
C SER A 106 0.96 -1.94 17.69
N MET A 107 0.75 -2.48 18.90
CA MET A 107 0.88 -1.73 20.15
C MET A 107 2.28 -1.96 20.75
N ASP A 108 2.88 -0.90 21.27
CA ASP A 108 4.10 -0.95 22.08
C ASP A 108 3.74 -1.15 23.56
N ASP A 109 4.70 -1.62 24.35
CA ASP A 109 4.51 -1.91 25.78
C ASP A 109 4.07 -0.68 26.60
N ASP A 110 4.35 0.52 26.10
CA ASP A 110 3.94 1.80 26.70
C ASP A 110 2.53 2.25 26.26
N GLY A 111 1.82 1.43 25.48
CA GLY A 111 0.53 1.75 24.87
C GLY A 111 0.62 2.64 23.63
N GLY A 112 1.84 2.94 23.15
CA GLY A 112 2.09 3.64 21.90
C GLY A 112 1.71 2.81 20.67
N SER A 113 1.41 3.47 19.55
CA SER A 113 1.18 2.80 18.27
C SER A 113 2.47 2.72 17.47
N ARG A 114 2.89 1.50 17.11
CA ARG A 114 4.04 1.27 16.23
C ARG A 114 3.56 0.95 14.82
N TRP A 115 4.00 1.77 13.87
CA TRP A 115 3.68 1.59 12.45
C TRP A 115 4.85 0.96 11.70
N THR A 116 4.55 -0.09 10.94
CA THR A 116 5.49 -0.73 10.02
C THR A 116 4.96 -0.68 8.61
N VAL A 117 5.80 -0.31 7.64
CA VAL A 117 5.46 -0.36 6.21
C VAL A 117 6.37 -1.33 5.50
N THR A 118 5.77 -2.34 4.86
CA THR A 118 6.47 -3.31 4.02
C THR A 118 6.20 -3.01 2.55
N VAL A 119 7.13 -3.47 1.70
CA VAL A 119 6.97 -3.43 0.25
C VAL A 119 7.37 -4.78 -0.32
N CYS A 120 6.50 -5.37 -1.12
CA CYS A 120 6.75 -6.59 -1.87
C CYS A 120 6.91 -6.21 -3.34
N VAL A 121 7.98 -6.67 -3.97
CA VAL A 121 8.26 -6.46 -5.40
C VAL A 121 8.33 -7.85 -6.04
N PRO A 122 7.42 -8.21 -6.95
CA PRO A 122 7.49 -9.48 -7.67
C PRO A 122 8.80 -9.63 -8.45
N LEU A 123 9.24 -10.87 -8.68
CA LEU A 123 10.52 -11.14 -9.34
C LEU A 123 10.63 -10.50 -10.74
N THR A 124 9.53 -10.52 -11.49
CA THR A 124 9.42 -9.89 -12.82
C THR A 124 9.67 -8.38 -12.77
N ALA A 125 9.13 -7.72 -11.75
CA ALA A 125 9.30 -6.29 -11.51
C ALA A 125 10.68 -5.95 -10.91
N ALA A 126 11.25 -6.86 -10.10
CA ALA A 126 12.56 -6.69 -9.47
C ALA A 126 13.72 -6.63 -10.48
N ALA A 127 13.52 -7.17 -11.68
CA ALA A 127 14.45 -7.03 -12.80
C ALA A 127 14.63 -5.57 -13.28
N PHE A 128 13.76 -4.65 -12.85
CA PHE A 128 13.80 -3.24 -13.22
C PHE A 128 14.24 -2.38 -12.03
N PRO A 129 15.50 -1.89 -11.98
CA PRO A 129 16.00 -1.07 -10.87
C PRO A 129 15.16 0.17 -10.59
N ALA A 130 14.56 0.77 -11.63
CA ALA A 130 13.69 1.93 -11.48
C ALA A 130 12.38 1.59 -10.73
N VAL A 131 11.83 0.38 -10.91
CA VAL A 131 10.66 -0.11 -10.17
C VAL A 131 11.01 -0.33 -8.70
N VAL A 132 12.14 -0.98 -8.43
CA VAL A 132 12.65 -1.18 -7.06
C VAL A 132 12.86 0.18 -6.37
N LYS A 133 13.48 1.14 -7.04
CA LYS A 133 13.68 2.49 -6.50
C LYS A 133 12.36 3.21 -6.24
N SER A 134 11.40 3.11 -7.16
CA SER A 134 10.04 3.64 -7.00
C SER A 134 9.36 3.03 -5.77
N SER A 135 9.47 1.72 -5.57
CA SER A 135 8.80 1.00 -4.48
C SER A 135 9.36 1.41 -3.11
N TYR A 136 10.68 1.57 -2.98
CA TYR A 136 11.31 2.06 -1.75
C TYR A 136 10.93 3.51 -1.44
N ARG A 137 10.89 4.40 -2.44
CA ARG A 137 10.45 5.79 -2.24
C ARG A 137 9.00 5.86 -1.79
N ALA A 138 8.13 5.08 -2.42
CA ALA A 138 6.72 4.97 -2.05
C ALA A 138 6.59 4.47 -0.61
N LYS A 139 7.29 3.39 -0.23
CA LYS A 139 7.34 2.88 1.15
C LYS A 139 7.72 3.97 2.15
N GLN A 140 8.79 4.72 1.91
CA GLN A 140 9.26 5.77 2.82
C GLN A 140 8.25 6.91 2.96
N ARG A 141 7.60 7.30 1.85
CA ARG A 141 6.57 8.35 1.86
C ARG A 141 5.30 7.88 2.57
N VAL A 142 4.90 6.62 2.39
CA VAL A 142 3.76 6.02 3.09
C VAL A 142 4.04 5.92 4.59
N LEU A 143 5.25 5.50 4.99
CA LEU A 143 5.66 5.46 6.40
C LEU A 143 5.49 6.82 7.08
N LYS A 144 5.94 7.90 6.44
CA LYS A 144 5.75 9.27 6.95
C LYS A 144 4.27 9.65 7.12
N VAL A 145 3.39 9.15 6.26
CA VAL A 145 1.95 9.42 6.38
C VAL A 145 1.36 8.66 7.56
N VAL A 146 1.63 7.36 7.68
CA VAL A 146 1.01 6.54 8.72
C VAL A 146 1.55 6.85 10.13
N CYS A 147 2.83 7.22 10.24
CA CYS A 147 3.40 7.70 11.51
C CYS A 147 2.93 9.10 11.94
N SER A 148 2.15 9.80 11.10
CA SER A 148 1.56 11.11 11.42
C SER A 148 0.08 11.04 11.79
N LEU A 149 -0.48 9.83 11.87
CA LEU A 149 -1.83 9.55 12.35
C LEU A 149 -1.84 9.47 13.88
#